data_AF-A0A7X9JJ83-F1
#
_entry.id   AF-A0A7X9JJ83-F1
#
_cell.length_a   1.000
_cell.length_b   1.000
_cell.length_c   1.000
_cell.angle_alpha   90.00
_cell.angle_beta   90.00
_cell.angle_gamma   90.00
#
_symmetry.space_group_name_H-M   'P 1'
#
loop_
_entity.id
_entity.type
_entity.pdbx_description
1 polymer ?
#
loop_
_entity_poly.entity_id
_entity_poly.type
_entity_poly.pdbx_seq_one_letter_code
_entity_poly.pdbx_strand_id
1 'polypeptide(L)' 'MKKVALIIGIVLSLIGFFQGFRYFFDYNTLTHYGKGYVWGSIFLLIIGLVLIYFGFKKKKTSP' A
#
# COMPACT_ATOMS: atom_id res chain seq x y z
N MET A 1 15.57 -11.39 -1.31
CA MET A 1 15.15 -10.41 -0.28
C MET A 1 14.59 -9.13 -0.92
N LYS A 2 15.42 -8.21 -1.45
CA LYS A 2 14.92 -6.92 -2.00
C LYS A 2 13.94 -7.04 -3.16
N LYS A 3 14.18 -7.97 -4.10
CA LYS A 3 13.25 -8.26 -5.20
C LYS A 3 11.90 -8.79 -4.71
N VAL A 4 11.91 -9.63 -3.66
CA VAL A 4 10.68 -10.17 -3.06
C VAL A 4 9.91 -9.07 -2.34
N ALA A 5 10.60 -8.25 -1.54
CA ALA A 5 10.00 -7.07 -0.89
C ALA A 5 9.41 -6.10 -1.93
N LEU A 6 10.10 -5.90 -3.06
CA LEU A 6 9.61 -5.07 -4.14
C LEU A 6 8.33 -5.65 -4.79
N ILE A 7 8.32 -6.95 -5.11
CA ILE A 7 7.14 -7.63 -5.69
C ILE A 7 5.96 -7.55 -4.72
N ILE A 8 6.16 -7.92 -3.45
CA ILE A 8 5.12 -7.85 -2.41
C ILE A 8 4.63 -6.41 -2.25
N GLY A 9 5.54 -5.44 -2.21
CA GLY A 9 5.20 -4.03 -2.08
C GLY A 9 4.34 -3.52 -3.23
N ILE A 10 4.64 -3.93 -4.47
CA ILE A 10 3.84 -3.60 -5.66
C ILE A 10 2.44 -4.22 -5.55
N VAL A 11 2.35 -5.51 -5.21
CA VAL A 11 1.06 -6.21 -5.06
C VAL A 11 0.19 -5.55 -3.99
N LEU A 12 0.76 -5.29 -2.80
CA LEU A 12 0.03 -4.61 -1.72
C LEU A 12 -0.38 -3.20 -2.13
N SER A 13 0.50 -2.43 -2.77
CA SER A 13 0.16 -1.08 -3.22
C SER A 13 -1.00 -1.07 -4.20
N LEU A 14 -1.01 -2.00 -5.17
CA LEU A 14 -2.12 -2.12 -6.11
C LEU A 14 -3.42 -2.50 -5.40
N ILE A 15 -3.39 -3.50 -4.52
CA ILE A 15 -4.57 -3.92 -3.76
C ILE A 15 -5.12 -2.76 -2.92
N GLY A 16 -4.26 -2.08 -2.15
CA GLY A 16 -4.65 -0.95 -1.31
C GLY A 16 -5.21 0.21 -2.14
N PHE A 17 -4.59 0.50 -3.28
CA PHE A 17 -5.06 1.54 -4.19
C PHE A 17 -6.44 1.21 -4.78
N PHE A 18 -6.62 0.03 -5.38
CA PHE A 18 -7.90 -0.34 -6.00
C PHE A 18 -9.05 -0.45 -4.98
N GLN A 19 -8.78 -1.01 -3.80
CA GLN A 19 -9.79 -1.13 -2.74
C GLN A 19 -10.17 0.23 -2.16
N GLY A 20 -9.17 1.08 -1.86
CA GLY A 20 -9.41 2.40 -1.29
C GLY A 20 -10.09 3.34 -2.28
N PHE A 21 -9.60 3.38 -3.52
CA PHE A 21 -10.12 4.26 -4.58
C PHE A 21 -11.60 4.01 -4.85
N ARG A 22 -12.05 2.74 -4.80
CA ARG A 22 -13.45 2.36 -5.06
C ARG A 22 -14.46 3.05 -4.14
N TYR A 23 -14.08 3.31 -2.89
CA TYR A 23 -15.02 3.81 -1.87
C TYR A 23 -14.60 5.17 -1.30
N PHE A 24 -13.53 5.78 -1.82
CA PHE A 24 -12.99 7.03 -1.31
C PHE A 24 -13.96 8.20 -1.51
N PHE A 25 -14.59 8.30 -2.68
CA PHE A 25 -15.52 9.39 -3.00
C PHE A 25 -16.86 9.28 -2.25
N ASP A 26 -17.27 8.06 -1.92
CA ASP A 26 -18.52 7.78 -1.21
C ASP A 26 -18.30 7.63 0.32
N TYR A 27 -17.17 8.09 0.87
CA TYR A 27 -16.79 7.81 2.25
C TYR A 27 -17.85 8.21 3.29
N ASN A 28 -18.55 9.31 3.04
CA ASN A 28 -19.56 9.84 3.97
C ASN A 28 -20.84 9.00 4.02
N THR A 29 -21.12 8.21 2.98
CA THR A 29 -22.31 7.34 2.90
C THR A 29 -22.01 5.90 3.35
N LEU A 30 -20.73 5.57 3.60
CA LEU A 30 -20.32 4.25 4.08
C LEU A 30 -20.78 3.99 5.52
N THR A 31 -21.11 2.73 5.77
CA THR A 31 -21.25 2.18 7.12
C THR A 31 -19.92 2.29 7.88
N HIS A 32 -19.97 2.14 9.20
CA HIS A 32 -18.76 2.18 10.02
C HIS A 32 -17.72 1.15 9.57
N TYR A 33 -18.15 -0.06 9.19
CA TYR A 33 -17.29 -1.08 8.60
C TYR A 33 -16.67 -0.63 7.27
N GLY A 34 -17.47 -0.02 6.38
CA GLY A 34 -16.97 0.50 5.10
C GLY A 34 -15.90 1.58 5.27
N LYS A 35 -16.05 2.45 6.27
CA LYS A 35 -15.01 3.42 6.65
C LYS A 35 -13.74 2.72 7.14
N GLY A 36 -13.89 1.66 7.93
CA GLY A 36 -12.78 0.80 8.36
C GLY A 36 -12.08 0.11 7.19
N TYR A 37 -12.84 -0.34 6.18
CA TYR A 37 -12.30 -0.92 4.96
C TYR A 37 -11.41 0.08 4.21
N VAL A 38 -11.87 1.32 4.01
CA VAL A 38 -11.08 2.39 3.37
C VAL A 38 -9.79 2.67 4.14
N TRP A 39 -9.86 2.80 5.46
CA TRP A 39 -8.67 2.98 6.30
C TRP A 39 -7.71 1.79 6.21
N GLY A 40 -8.23 0.57 6.22
CA GLY A 40 -7.45 -0.64 6.00
C GLY A 40 -6.73 -0.63 4.64
N SER A 41 -7.41 -0.19 3.58
CA SER A 41 -6.81 -0.03 2.26
C SER A 41 -5.69 1.02 2.25
N ILE A 42 -5.86 2.14 2.96
CA ILE A 42 -4.83 3.18 3.13
C ILE A 42 -3.60 2.60 3.85
N PHE A 43 -3.79 1.89 4.95
CA PHE A 43 -2.68 1.23 5.67
C PHE A 43 -1.94 0.25 4.76
N LEU A 44 -2.69 -0.56 4.01
CA LEU A 44 -2.13 -1.56 3.11
C LEU A 44 -1.33 -0.91 1.97
N LEU A 45 -1.82 0.22 1.43
CA LEU A 45 -1.09 1.03 0.46
C LEU A 45 0.21 1.60 1.04
N ILE A 46 0.17 2.17 2.25
CA ILE A 46 1.36 2.72 2.92
C ILE A 46 2.41 1.64 3.14
N ILE A 47 2.03 0.46 3.65
CA ILE A 47 2.94 -0.67 3.85
C ILE A 47 3.55 -1.11 2.52
N GLY A 48 2.73 -1.17 1.46
CA GLY A 48 3.19 -1.47 0.10
C GLY A 48 4.27 -0.49 -0.37
N LEU A 49 4.03 0.81 -0.23
CA LEU A 49 4.98 1.87 -0.61
C LEU A 49 6.28 1.81 0.21
N VAL A 50 6.19 1.52 1.52
CA VAL A 50 7.36 1.34 2.38
C VAL A 50 8.21 0.16 1.92
N LEU A 51 7.59 -0.98 1.58
CA LEU A 51 8.29 -2.15 1.05
C LEU A 51 8.94 -1.86 -0.30
N ILE A 52 8.26 -1.13 -1.18
CA ILE A 52 8.82 -0.67 -2.46
C ILE A 52 10.06 0.20 -2.22
N TYR A 53 9.96 1.18 -1.32
CA TYR A 53 11.07 2.07 -0.97
C TYR A 53 12.30 1.29 -0.48
N PHE A 54 12.11 0.37 0.47
CA PHE A 54 13.21 -0.48 0.95
C PHE A 54 13.71 -1.47 -0.11
N GLY A 55 12.83 -1.95 -0.99
CA GLY A 55 13.16 -2.81 -2.13
C GLY A 55 14.09 -2.11 -3.13
N PHE A 56 13.87 -0.81 -3.38
CA PHE A 56 14.69 0.01 -4.27
C PHE A 56 15.95 0.58 -3.63
N LYS A 57 16.04 0.63 -2.29
CA LYS A 57 17.23 1.14 -1.60
C LYS A 57 18.48 0.34 -2.00
N LYS A 58 19.29 0.89 -2.90
CA LYS A 58 20.59 0.30 -3.30
C LYS A 58 21.51 0.24 -2.07
N LYS A 59 22.34 -0.81 -1.96
CA LYS A 59 23.45 -0.75 -0.99
C LYS A 59 24.33 0.41 -1.45
N LYS A 60 24.66 1.37 -0.57
CA LYS A 60 25.83 2.21 -0.78
C LYS A 60 27.02 1.25 -0.85
N THR A 61 27.51 0.95 -2.03
CA THR A 61 28.86 0.43 -2.19
C THR A 61 29.77 1.57 -1.77
N SER A 62 30.25 1.48 -0.52
CA SER A 62 31.41 2.28 -0.11
C SER A 62 32.59 1.87 -1.01
N PRO A 63 33.37 2.83 -1.53
CA PRO A 63 34.58 2.54 -2.28
C PRO A 63 35.63 1.82 -1.41
#